data_AF-A0A7D9DE98-F1
#
_entry.id   AF-A0A7D9DE98-F1
#
_cell.length_a   1.000
_cell.length_b   1.000
_cell.length_c   1.000
_cell.angle_alpha   90.00
_cell.angle_beta   90.00
_cell.angle_gamma   90.00
#
_symmetry.space_group_name_H-M   'P 1'
#
loop_
_entity.id
_entity.type
_entity.pdbx_description
1 polymer ?
#
loop_
_entity_poly.entity_id
_entity_poly.type
_entity_poly.pdbx_seq_one_letter_code
_entity_poly.pdbx_strand_id
1 'polypeptide(L)'
;MFEQRARIVHEGIALAEYTGGNAKKEIQQTNYGKAKSTLDSQLAGLGETKKKAGEMIDGARKFEETVNENRKSIAALEDAVKIMTDQKNDDRRKMDELETKYRNMETSQSARDFEEDLATYIYPRDTPVIHGPTFANLMLWLNTNMNTPEGEEANKKWKALKDRFGWTDRHENVLYKMLKCKMIFKQQKIDFDATFSNEEKECRDKILQIHIYIKSIPS
;
A
#
# COMPACT_ATOMS: atom_id res chain seq x y z
N MET A 1 75.46 100.59 6.20
CA MET A 1 74.06 100.27 6.57
C MET A 1 73.37 99.35 5.56
N PHE A 2 73.62 99.49 4.24
CA PHE A 2 73.03 98.63 3.21
C PHE A 2 73.54 97.18 3.21
N GLU A 3 74.85 96.95 3.35
CA GLU A 3 75.45 95.60 3.32
C GLU A 3 74.97 94.70 4.47
N GLN A 4 74.75 95.28 5.65
CA GLN A 4 74.25 94.54 6.81
C GLN A 4 72.79 94.12 6.64
N ARG A 5 71.98 94.95 5.98
CA ARG A 5 70.59 94.61 5.62
C ARG A 5 70.55 93.53 4.53
N ALA A 6 71.42 93.62 3.53
CA ALA A 6 71.51 92.61 2.46
C ALA A 6 71.93 91.23 3.00
N ARG A 7 72.87 91.18 3.96
CA ARG A 7 73.32 89.93 4.58
C ARG A 7 72.23 89.28 5.43
N ILE A 8 71.49 90.06 6.23
CA ILE A 8 70.36 89.55 7.03
C ILE A 8 69.25 89.00 6.12
N VAL A 9 68.96 89.66 5.00
CA VAL A 9 67.96 89.17 4.02
C VAL A 9 68.43 87.87 3.37
N HIS A 10 69.69 87.77 2.96
CA HIS A 10 70.25 86.53 2.38
C HIS A 10 70.26 85.37 3.37
N GLU A 11 70.65 85.60 4.62
CA GLU A 11 70.64 84.58 5.67
C GLU A 11 69.21 84.14 6.00
N GLY A 12 68.25 85.07 6.02
CA GLY A 12 66.83 84.76 6.20
C GLY A 12 66.24 83.91 5.08
N ILE A 13 66.61 84.18 3.83
CA ILE A 13 66.19 83.38 2.66
C ILE A 13 66.79 81.98 2.73
N ALA A 14 68.09 81.85 3.01
CA ALA A 14 68.76 80.55 3.12
C ALA A 14 68.16 79.70 4.27
N LEU A 15 67.83 80.33 5.40
CA LEU A 15 67.19 79.64 6.52
C LEU A 15 65.76 79.20 6.16
N ALA A 16 65.00 80.03 5.44
CA ALA A 16 63.65 79.71 4.97
C ALA A 16 63.65 78.57 3.94
N GLU A 17 64.64 78.53 3.04
CA GLU A 17 64.82 77.43 2.09
C GLU A 17 65.21 76.12 2.78
N TYR A 18 66.12 76.19 3.76
CA TYR A 18 66.53 75.03 4.55
C TYR A 18 65.37 74.47 5.40
N THR A 19 64.65 75.33 6.11
CA THR A 19 63.50 74.94 6.95
C THR A 19 62.30 74.49 6.10
N GLY A 20 61.99 75.19 5.02
CA GLY A 20 60.94 74.81 4.07
C GLY A 20 61.25 73.50 3.35
N GLY A 21 62.51 73.27 2.98
CA GLY A 21 62.98 72.02 2.39
C GLY A 21 62.86 70.83 3.35
N ASN A 22 63.19 71.02 4.63
CA ASN A 22 63.05 70.00 5.66
C ASN A 22 61.58 69.71 5.99
N ALA A 23 60.75 70.75 6.17
CA ALA A 23 59.31 70.60 6.39
C ALA A 23 58.63 69.85 5.23
N LYS A 24 59.03 70.13 3.98
CA LYS A 24 58.52 69.42 2.80
C LYS A 24 58.89 67.93 2.80
N LYS A 25 60.13 67.58 3.16
CA LYS A 25 60.56 66.18 3.29
C LYS A 25 59.82 65.45 4.41
N GLU A 26 59.62 66.11 5.54
CA GLU A 26 58.93 65.56 6.72
C GLU A 26 57.44 65.32 6.44
N ILE A 27 56.76 66.27 5.77
CA ILE A 27 55.38 66.11 5.29
C ILE A 27 55.28 64.96 4.27
N GLN A 28 56.22 64.86 3.32
CA GLN A 28 56.24 63.75 2.36
C GLN A 28 56.43 62.40 3.06
N GLN A 29 57.41 62.27 3.94
CA GLN A 29 57.63 61.03 4.70
C GLN A 29 56.41 60.64 5.55
N THR A 30 55.77 61.61 6.19
CA THR A 30 54.55 61.38 6.99
C THR A 30 53.40 60.90 6.10
N ASN A 31 53.20 61.51 4.94
CA ASN A 31 52.16 61.11 3.99
C ASN A 31 52.43 59.72 3.40
N TYR A 32 53.67 59.39 3.07
CA TYR A 32 54.07 58.05 2.62
C TYR A 32 53.87 57.00 3.72
N GLY A 33 54.22 57.30 4.98
CA GLY A 33 54.00 56.41 6.11
C GLY A 33 52.52 56.10 6.34
N LYS A 34 51.66 57.12 6.29
CA LYS A 34 50.20 56.95 6.36
C LYS A 34 49.65 56.14 5.20
N ALA A 35 50.05 56.46 3.97
CA ALA A 35 49.62 55.74 2.78
C ALA A 35 50.03 54.26 2.82
N LYS A 36 51.27 53.97 3.25
CA LYS A 36 51.77 52.61 3.44
C LYS A 36 50.97 51.85 4.50
N SER A 37 50.73 52.45 5.67
CA SER A 37 49.93 51.83 6.72
C SER A 37 48.49 51.53 6.27
N THR A 38 47.88 52.40 5.47
CA THR A 38 46.56 52.17 4.88
C THR A 38 46.59 51.00 3.90
N LEU A 39 47.61 50.94 3.03
CA LEU A 39 47.82 49.85 2.08
C LEU A 39 48.03 48.50 2.78
N ASP A 40 48.86 48.46 3.82
CA ASP A 40 49.14 47.24 4.59
C ASP A 40 47.86 46.73 5.28
N SER A 41 47.03 47.63 5.82
CA SER A 41 45.72 47.29 6.41
C SER A 41 44.73 46.75 5.35
N GLN A 42 44.67 47.37 4.17
CA GLN A 42 43.84 46.89 3.07
C GLN A 42 44.28 45.52 2.54
N LEU A 43 45.60 45.29 2.42
CA LEU A 43 46.18 44.00 2.06
C LEU A 43 45.83 42.90 3.07
N ALA A 44 45.90 43.21 4.36
CA ALA A 44 45.48 42.30 5.42
C ALA A 44 43.98 41.95 5.30
N GLY A 45 43.11 42.94 5.10
CA GLY A 45 41.66 42.75 4.91
C GLY A 45 41.31 41.94 3.65
N LEU A 46 42.03 42.13 2.55
CA LEU A 46 41.89 41.31 1.34
C LEU A 46 42.34 39.87 1.58
N GLY A 47 43.41 39.66 2.35
CA GLY A 47 43.86 38.33 2.76
C GLY A 47 42.80 37.56 3.57
N GLU A 48 42.16 38.22 4.54
CA GLU A 48 41.09 37.62 5.33
C GLU A 48 39.84 37.32 4.48
N THR A 49 39.48 38.25 3.59
CA THR A 49 38.36 38.06 2.66
C THR A 49 38.60 36.88 1.72
N LYS A 50 39.83 36.76 1.19
CA LYS A 50 40.22 35.62 0.33
C LYS A 50 40.14 34.29 1.08
N LYS A 51 40.55 34.25 2.36
CA LYS A 51 40.43 33.06 3.20
C LYS A 51 38.97 32.64 3.37
N LYS A 52 38.09 33.57 3.75
CA LYS A 52 36.64 33.31 3.91
C LYS A 52 36.00 32.84 2.60
N ALA A 53 36.39 33.43 1.47
CA ALA A 53 35.92 32.99 0.15
C ALA A 53 36.34 31.55 -0.16
N GLY A 54 37.58 31.16 0.19
CA GLY A 54 38.04 29.77 0.06
C GLY A 54 37.23 28.80 0.90
N GLU A 55 36.99 29.13 2.18
CA GLU A 55 36.16 28.31 3.08
C GLU A 55 34.72 28.16 2.57
N MET A 56 34.14 29.22 2.00
CA MET A 56 32.81 29.18 1.37
C MET A 56 32.77 28.27 0.14
N ILE A 57 33.79 28.30 -0.72
CA ILE A 57 33.89 27.44 -1.89
C ILE A 57 33.98 25.97 -1.47
N ASP A 58 34.82 25.66 -0.49
CA ASP A 58 34.94 24.29 0.05
C ASP A 58 33.62 23.82 0.69
N GLY A 59 32.92 24.71 1.40
CA GLY A 59 31.60 24.44 1.96
C GLY A 59 30.54 24.17 0.88
N ALA A 60 30.53 24.96 -0.19
CA ALA A 60 29.62 24.78 -1.32
C ALA A 60 29.85 23.42 -2.01
N ARG A 61 31.11 23.00 -2.19
CA ARG A 61 31.43 21.70 -2.79
C ARG A 61 30.91 20.53 -1.95
N LYS A 62 31.13 20.55 -0.64
CA LYS A 62 30.60 19.52 0.28
C LYS A 62 29.08 19.47 0.28
N PHE A 63 28.44 20.64 0.17
CA PHE A 63 26.99 20.73 0.06
C PHE A 63 26.49 20.11 -1.25
N GLU A 64 27.15 20.38 -2.39
CA GLU A 64 26.83 19.75 -3.67
C GLU A 64 26.99 18.22 -3.64
N GLU A 65 28.05 17.70 -3.02
CA GLU A 65 28.26 16.27 -2.81
C GLU A 65 27.07 15.66 -2.03
N THR A 66 26.68 16.29 -0.93
CA THR A 66 25.54 15.86 -0.09
C THR A 66 24.21 15.90 -0.87
N VAL A 67 23.98 16.96 -1.67
CA VAL A 67 22.77 17.08 -2.49
C VAL A 67 22.70 15.96 -3.54
N ASN A 68 23.83 15.60 -4.14
CA ASN A 68 23.89 14.52 -5.12
C ASN A 68 23.65 13.15 -4.48
N GLU A 69 24.18 12.90 -3.27
CA GLU A 69 23.90 11.70 -2.50
C GLU A 69 22.41 11.60 -2.10
N ASN A 70 21.83 12.71 -1.65
CA ASN A 70 20.41 12.78 -1.32
C ASN A 70 19.53 12.52 -2.55
N ARG A 71 19.89 13.06 -3.72
CA ARG A 71 19.16 12.79 -4.98
C ARG A 71 19.17 11.29 -5.33
N LYS A 72 20.31 10.62 -5.20
CA LYS A 72 20.41 9.17 -5.43
C LYS A 72 19.55 8.39 -4.44
N SER A 73 19.54 8.82 -3.18
CA SER A 73 18.76 8.17 -2.12
C SER A 73 17.26 8.36 -2.32
N ILE A 74 16.82 9.55 -2.74
CA ILE A 74 15.42 9.83 -3.09
C ILE A 74 14.97 8.94 -4.25
N ALA A 75 15.76 8.86 -5.33
CA ALA A 75 15.42 8.00 -6.47
C ALA A 75 15.28 6.52 -6.06
N ALA A 76 16.18 6.02 -5.20
CA ALA A 76 16.08 4.65 -4.69
C ALA A 76 14.83 4.42 -3.82
N LEU A 77 14.44 5.42 -3.02
CA LEU A 77 13.20 5.36 -2.23
C LEU A 77 11.95 5.40 -3.11
N GLU A 78 11.95 6.22 -4.16
CA GLU A 78 10.85 6.27 -5.14
C GLU A 78 10.65 4.93 -5.85
N ASP A 79 11.75 4.27 -6.27
CA ASP A 79 11.70 2.93 -6.85
C ASP A 79 11.19 1.88 -5.84
N ALA A 80 11.63 1.95 -4.59
CA ALA A 80 11.15 1.05 -3.53
C ALA A 80 9.64 1.23 -3.27
N VAL A 81 9.15 2.48 -3.24
CA VAL A 81 7.72 2.79 -3.09
C VAL A 81 6.91 2.22 -4.25
N LYS A 82 7.42 2.31 -5.48
CA LYS A 82 6.79 1.72 -6.66
C LYS A 82 6.68 0.20 -6.54
N ILE A 83 7.76 -0.49 -6.20
CA ILE A 83 7.78 -1.95 -6.01
C ILE A 83 6.78 -2.36 -4.92
N MET A 84 6.76 -1.66 -3.78
CA MET A 84 5.83 -1.95 -2.69
C MET A 84 4.36 -1.72 -3.09
N THR A 85 4.10 -0.70 -3.92
CA THR A 85 2.76 -0.42 -4.44
C THR A 85 2.28 -1.53 -5.38
N ASP A 86 3.16 -2.00 -6.28
CA ASP A 86 2.86 -3.11 -7.17
C ASP A 86 2.62 -4.41 -6.40
N GLN A 87 3.45 -4.70 -5.39
CA GLN A 87 3.29 -5.86 -4.51
C GLN A 87 1.95 -5.81 -3.76
N LYS A 88 1.60 -4.66 -3.18
CA LYS A 88 0.32 -4.46 -2.49
C LYS A 88 -0.88 -4.70 -3.42
N ASN A 89 -0.79 -4.27 -4.68
CA ASN A 89 -1.85 -4.51 -5.66
C ASN A 89 -1.98 -6.00 -6.03
N ASP A 90 -0.86 -6.71 -6.17
CA ASP A 90 -0.86 -8.15 -6.43
C ASP A 90 -1.44 -8.95 -5.24
N ASP A 91 -1.04 -8.60 -4.02
CA ASP A 91 -1.55 -9.24 -2.81
C ASP A 91 -3.07 -9.02 -2.64
N ARG A 92 -3.57 -7.81 -2.96
CA ARG A 92 -5.02 -7.55 -2.99
C ARG A 92 -5.73 -8.46 -3.99
N ARG A 93 -5.21 -8.59 -5.21
CA ARG A 93 -5.78 -9.49 -6.23
C ARG A 93 -5.81 -10.95 -5.76
N LYS A 94 -4.74 -11.43 -5.11
CA LYS A 94 -4.68 -12.78 -4.55
C LYS A 94 -5.70 -12.99 -3.43
N MET A 95 -5.91 -11.97 -2.59
CA MET A 95 -6.94 -12.00 -1.56
C MET A 95 -8.35 -12.12 -2.15
N ASP A 96 -8.68 -11.32 -3.17
CA ASP A 96 -9.98 -11.40 -3.85
C ASP A 96 -10.22 -12.80 -4.45
N GLU A 97 -9.17 -13.41 -5.03
CA GLU A 97 -9.22 -14.78 -5.56
C GLU A 97 -9.42 -15.84 -4.48
N LEU A 98 -8.75 -15.69 -3.32
CA LEU A 98 -8.90 -16.58 -2.17
C LEU A 98 -10.29 -16.48 -1.56
N GLU A 99 -10.82 -15.27 -1.40
CA GLU A 99 -12.15 -15.03 -0.86
C GLU A 99 -13.23 -15.67 -1.75
N THR A 100 -13.10 -15.50 -3.07
CA THR A 100 -13.98 -16.14 -4.06
C THR A 100 -13.92 -17.67 -3.96
N LYS A 101 -12.72 -18.26 -3.85
CA LYS A 101 -12.54 -19.70 -3.65
C LYS A 101 -13.18 -20.19 -2.35
N TYR A 102 -13.01 -19.43 -1.27
CA TYR A 102 -13.58 -19.76 0.04
C TYR A 102 -15.12 -19.78 -0.02
N ARG A 103 -15.76 -18.71 -0.52
CA ARG A 103 -17.23 -18.64 -0.65
C ARG A 103 -17.80 -19.78 -1.49
N ASN A 104 -17.14 -20.07 -2.59
CA ASN A 104 -17.53 -21.21 -3.42
C ASN A 104 -17.43 -22.51 -2.59
N MET A 105 -16.30 -22.75 -1.88
CA MET A 105 -16.07 -23.99 -1.12
C MET A 105 -17.15 -24.19 -0.06
N GLU A 106 -17.47 -23.13 0.66
CA GLU A 106 -18.54 -23.08 1.66
C GLU A 106 -19.90 -23.43 1.03
N THR A 107 -20.21 -22.90 -0.15
CA THR A 107 -21.44 -23.25 -0.91
C THR A 107 -21.49 -24.73 -1.24
N SER A 108 -20.38 -25.30 -1.71
CA SER A 108 -20.31 -26.73 -2.05
C SER A 108 -20.40 -27.63 -0.82
N GLN A 109 -19.82 -27.22 0.31
CA GLN A 109 -19.87 -27.99 1.55
C GLN A 109 -21.29 -27.97 2.13
N SER A 110 -21.93 -26.80 2.18
CA SER A 110 -23.30 -26.65 2.66
C SER A 110 -24.29 -27.51 1.88
N ALA A 111 -24.11 -27.63 0.56
CA ALA A 111 -24.94 -28.51 -0.26
C ALA A 111 -24.79 -30.00 0.09
N ARG A 112 -23.55 -30.43 0.40
CA ARG A 112 -23.26 -31.82 0.81
C ARG A 112 -23.82 -32.13 2.18
N ASP A 113 -23.62 -31.22 3.13
CA ASP A 113 -24.14 -31.36 4.49
C ASP A 113 -25.67 -31.41 4.47
N PHE A 114 -26.30 -30.58 3.63
CA PHE A 114 -27.74 -30.66 3.39
C PHE A 114 -28.17 -32.01 2.81
N GLU A 115 -27.47 -32.53 1.78
CA GLU A 115 -27.77 -33.83 1.18
C GLU A 115 -27.71 -34.98 2.20
N GLU A 116 -26.71 -34.96 3.08
CA GLU A 116 -26.48 -35.97 4.12
C GLU A 116 -27.53 -35.89 5.23
N ASP A 117 -27.83 -34.69 5.73
CA ASP A 117 -28.85 -34.49 6.76
C ASP A 117 -30.25 -34.83 6.25
N LEU A 118 -30.55 -34.44 5.01
CA LEU A 118 -31.84 -34.77 4.39
C LEU A 118 -32.01 -36.27 4.26
N ALA A 119 -30.98 -36.98 3.79
CA ALA A 119 -31.03 -38.44 3.73
C ALA A 119 -31.20 -39.06 5.12
N THR A 120 -30.45 -38.61 6.12
CA THR A 120 -30.56 -39.11 7.49
C THR A 120 -31.96 -38.92 8.07
N TYR A 121 -32.60 -37.78 7.76
CA TYR A 121 -33.95 -37.47 8.22
C TYR A 121 -35.04 -38.32 7.53
N ILE A 122 -34.88 -38.58 6.23
CA ILE A 122 -35.88 -39.27 5.41
C ILE A 122 -35.73 -40.79 5.46
N TYR A 123 -34.50 -41.33 5.38
CA TYR A 123 -34.29 -42.77 5.38
C TYR A 123 -34.71 -43.42 6.70
N PRO A 124 -35.21 -44.67 6.66
CA PRO A 124 -35.31 -45.52 7.83
C PRO A 124 -33.94 -45.70 8.50
N ARG A 125 -33.90 -45.77 9.84
CA ARG A 125 -32.66 -45.83 10.64
C ARG A 125 -31.68 -46.95 10.20
N ASP A 126 -32.19 -48.05 9.68
CA ASP A 126 -31.39 -49.22 9.28
C ASP A 126 -31.03 -49.24 7.79
N THR A 127 -31.35 -48.18 7.03
CA THR A 127 -31.02 -48.11 5.60
C THR A 127 -29.58 -47.63 5.43
N PRO A 128 -28.66 -48.44 4.85
CA PRO A 128 -27.31 -47.99 4.61
C PRO A 128 -27.32 -46.84 3.59
N VAL A 129 -26.93 -45.65 4.03
CA VAL A 129 -26.73 -44.49 3.14
C VAL A 129 -25.49 -44.74 2.30
N ILE A 130 -25.68 -45.10 1.03
CA ILE A 130 -24.58 -45.34 0.10
C ILE A 130 -23.93 -44.00 -0.26
N HIS A 131 -22.61 -43.89 -0.09
CA HIS A 131 -21.81 -42.71 -0.41
C HIS A 131 -21.73 -42.47 -1.94
N GLY A 132 -22.78 -41.85 -2.49
CA GLY A 132 -22.91 -41.31 -3.86
C GLY A 132 -23.73 -40.00 -3.81
N PRO A 133 -24.14 -39.36 -4.93
CA PRO A 133 -24.99 -38.17 -4.86
C PRO A 133 -26.29 -38.52 -4.12
N THR A 134 -26.36 -38.08 -2.87
CA THR A 134 -27.32 -38.60 -1.90
C THR A 134 -28.74 -38.18 -2.25
N PHE A 135 -28.93 -36.99 -2.83
CA PHE A 135 -30.25 -36.50 -3.22
C PHE A 135 -30.87 -37.30 -4.36
N ALA A 136 -30.11 -37.59 -5.42
CA ALA A 136 -30.63 -38.37 -6.56
C ALA A 136 -30.99 -39.80 -6.14
N ASN A 137 -30.15 -40.42 -5.29
CA ASN A 137 -30.43 -41.73 -4.73
C ASN A 137 -31.65 -41.72 -3.81
N LEU A 138 -31.80 -40.67 -2.99
CA LEU A 138 -32.96 -40.48 -2.11
C LEU A 138 -34.26 -40.35 -2.92
N MET A 139 -34.27 -39.52 -3.97
CA MET A 139 -35.44 -39.35 -4.83
C MET A 139 -35.81 -40.66 -5.54
N LEU A 140 -34.82 -41.42 -6.00
CA LEU A 140 -35.05 -42.75 -6.57
C LEU A 140 -35.66 -43.71 -5.54
N TRP A 141 -35.09 -43.77 -4.34
CA TRP A 141 -35.56 -44.67 -3.28
C TRP A 141 -37.00 -44.34 -2.85
N LEU A 142 -37.34 -43.05 -2.69
CA LEU A 142 -38.69 -42.58 -2.36
C LEU A 142 -39.72 -43.05 -3.39
N ASN A 143 -39.35 -43.05 -4.67
CA ASN A 143 -40.20 -43.49 -5.76
C ASN A 143 -40.33 -45.03 -5.79
N THR A 144 -39.21 -45.76 -5.65
CA THR A 144 -39.20 -47.23 -5.68
C THR A 144 -39.96 -47.84 -4.50
N ASN A 145 -39.89 -47.22 -3.31
CA ASN A 145 -40.48 -47.75 -2.09
C ASN A 145 -41.84 -47.13 -1.74
N MET A 146 -42.48 -46.40 -2.67
CA MET A 146 -43.66 -45.58 -2.36
C MET A 146 -44.86 -46.36 -1.78
N ASN A 147 -44.93 -47.67 -2.01
CA ASN A 147 -46.01 -48.56 -1.54
C ASN A 147 -45.58 -49.45 -0.35
N THR A 148 -44.44 -49.17 0.26
CA THR A 148 -43.97 -49.85 1.49
C THR A 148 -44.28 -48.97 2.71
N PRO A 149 -44.51 -49.54 3.90
CA PRO A 149 -44.73 -48.75 5.12
C PRO A 149 -43.62 -47.72 5.38
N GLU A 150 -42.37 -48.11 5.16
CA GLU A 150 -41.19 -47.26 5.32
C GLU A 150 -41.17 -46.13 4.30
N GLY A 151 -41.49 -46.43 3.04
CA GLY A 151 -41.55 -45.45 1.97
C GLY A 151 -42.74 -44.50 2.08
N GLU A 152 -43.89 -44.93 2.60
CA GLU A 152 -45.04 -44.06 2.88
C GLU A 152 -44.68 -43.00 3.93
N GLU A 153 -44.07 -43.41 5.04
CA GLU A 153 -43.65 -42.50 6.10
C GLU A 153 -42.54 -41.54 5.62
N ALA A 154 -41.57 -42.04 4.85
CA ALA A 154 -40.54 -41.21 4.26
C ALA A 154 -41.10 -40.19 3.24
N ASN A 155 -42.05 -40.59 2.39
CA ASN A 155 -42.74 -39.69 1.47
C ASN A 155 -43.57 -38.64 2.21
N LYS A 156 -44.18 -39.00 3.35
CA LYS A 156 -44.89 -38.05 4.21
C LYS A 156 -43.95 -37.02 4.82
N LYS A 157 -42.78 -37.43 5.33
CA LYS A 157 -41.73 -36.51 5.82
C LYS A 157 -41.24 -35.58 4.71
N TRP A 158 -40.97 -36.13 3.52
CA TRP A 158 -40.52 -35.33 2.38
C TRP A 158 -41.58 -34.32 1.95
N LYS A 159 -42.84 -34.75 1.82
CA LYS A 159 -43.97 -33.88 1.50
C LYS A 159 -44.14 -32.76 2.53
N ALA A 160 -44.04 -33.08 3.82
CA ALA A 160 -44.12 -32.07 4.89
C ALA A 160 -43.01 -31.01 4.78
N LEU A 161 -41.79 -31.41 4.43
CA LEU A 161 -40.70 -30.45 4.16
C LEU A 161 -41.01 -29.59 2.93
N LYS A 162 -41.47 -30.20 1.83
CA LYS A 162 -41.81 -29.47 0.61
C LYS A 162 -42.89 -28.43 0.85
N ASP A 163 -43.95 -28.81 1.55
CA ASP A 163 -45.08 -27.94 1.86
C ASP A 163 -44.66 -26.79 2.80
N ARG A 164 -43.83 -27.08 3.80
CA ARG A 164 -43.36 -26.08 4.77
C ARG A 164 -42.47 -25.01 4.17
N PHE A 165 -41.57 -25.41 3.27
CA PHE A 165 -40.55 -24.50 2.72
C PHE A 165 -40.85 -24.05 1.28
N GLY A 166 -41.96 -24.51 0.70
CA GLY A 166 -42.32 -24.21 -0.69
C GLY A 166 -41.31 -24.77 -1.67
N TRP A 167 -40.86 -26.02 -1.46
CA TRP A 167 -39.91 -26.69 -2.34
C TRP A 167 -40.51 -26.94 -3.72
N THR A 168 -39.71 -26.71 -4.76
CA THR A 168 -40.08 -26.84 -6.17
C THR A 168 -38.92 -27.40 -6.97
N ASP A 169 -39.15 -27.77 -8.23
CA ASP A 169 -38.11 -28.20 -9.18
C ASP A 169 -36.97 -27.17 -9.32
N ARG A 170 -37.25 -25.88 -9.04
CA ARG A 170 -36.22 -24.83 -9.01
C ARG A 170 -35.20 -25.06 -7.88
N HIS A 171 -35.65 -25.51 -6.71
CA HIS A 171 -34.78 -25.82 -5.59
C HIS A 171 -33.89 -27.03 -5.90
N GLU A 172 -34.43 -28.04 -6.58
CA GLU A 172 -33.64 -29.19 -7.02
C GLU A 172 -32.54 -28.77 -7.99
N ASN A 173 -32.88 -27.93 -8.98
CA ASN A 173 -31.91 -27.38 -9.92
C ASN A 173 -30.80 -26.56 -9.22
N VAL A 174 -31.17 -25.75 -8.23
CA VAL A 174 -30.23 -24.97 -7.42
C VAL A 174 -29.34 -25.88 -6.58
N LEU A 175 -29.90 -26.92 -5.95
CA LEU A 175 -29.11 -27.91 -5.21
C LEU A 175 -28.09 -28.61 -6.11
N TYR A 176 -28.51 -29.08 -7.29
CA TYR A 176 -27.59 -29.70 -8.25
C TYR A 176 -26.51 -28.73 -8.73
N LYS A 177 -26.86 -27.45 -8.91
CA LYS A 177 -25.90 -26.39 -9.22
C LYS A 177 -24.88 -26.25 -8.08
N MET A 178 -25.32 -26.10 -6.83
CA MET A 178 -24.43 -26.04 -5.66
C MET A 178 -23.51 -27.26 -5.53
N LEU A 179 -24.01 -28.47 -5.80
CA LEU A 179 -23.20 -29.70 -5.78
C LEU A 179 -22.17 -29.77 -6.91
N LYS A 180 -22.53 -29.28 -8.10
CA LYS A 180 -21.62 -29.17 -9.25
C LYS A 180 -20.52 -28.14 -9.05
N CYS A 181 -20.69 -27.21 -8.10
CA CYS A 181 -19.67 -26.23 -7.73
C CYS A 181 -18.32 -26.93 -7.58
N LYS A 182 -18.24 -28.05 -6.81
CA LYS A 182 -16.99 -28.81 -6.54
C LYS A 182 -16.22 -29.24 -7.80
N MET A 183 -16.93 -29.57 -8.88
CA MET A 183 -16.32 -30.03 -10.14
C MET A 183 -15.73 -28.86 -10.94
N ILE A 184 -16.33 -27.68 -10.85
CA ILE A 184 -15.92 -26.47 -11.58
C ILE A 184 -14.68 -25.81 -10.94
N PHE A 185 -14.46 -25.95 -9.62
CA PHE A 185 -13.27 -25.39 -8.93
C PHE A 185 -11.93 -25.87 -9.46
N LYS A 186 -11.88 -27.09 -9.98
CA LYS A 186 -10.61 -27.60 -10.51
C LYS A 186 -10.17 -26.85 -11.78
N GLN A 187 -11.06 -26.07 -12.40
CA GLN A 187 -10.84 -25.58 -13.76
C GLN A 187 -10.97 -24.06 -13.94
N GLN A 188 -11.72 -23.30 -13.12
CA GLN A 188 -11.99 -21.88 -13.44
C GLN A 188 -12.09 -20.92 -12.22
N LYS A 189 -11.70 -19.65 -12.44
CA LYS A 189 -11.86 -18.50 -11.52
C LYS A 189 -13.28 -17.91 -11.60
N ILE A 190 -14.31 -18.72 -11.43
CA ILE A 190 -15.70 -18.23 -11.45
C ILE A 190 -16.13 -17.93 -10.01
N ASP A 191 -16.67 -16.74 -9.76
CA ASP A 191 -17.48 -16.50 -8.57
C ASP A 191 -18.81 -17.24 -8.75
N PHE A 192 -18.97 -18.33 -8.01
CA PHE A 192 -20.11 -19.21 -8.17
C PHE A 192 -21.39 -18.56 -7.66
N ASP A 193 -21.29 -17.71 -6.64
CA ASP A 193 -22.44 -16.96 -6.13
C ASP A 193 -22.99 -15.99 -7.19
N ALA A 194 -22.10 -15.39 -7.98
CA ALA A 194 -22.48 -14.53 -9.09
C ALA A 194 -23.21 -15.27 -10.23
N THR A 195 -23.11 -16.60 -10.29
CA THR A 195 -23.83 -17.39 -11.30
C THR A 195 -25.30 -17.60 -10.96
N PHE A 196 -25.72 -17.35 -9.72
CA PHE A 196 -27.10 -17.50 -9.30
C PHE A 196 -27.93 -16.27 -9.63
N SER A 197 -29.09 -16.46 -10.26
CA SER A 197 -30.10 -15.41 -10.33
C SER A 197 -30.62 -15.09 -8.93
N ASN A 198 -31.27 -13.93 -8.76
CA ASN A 198 -31.84 -13.54 -7.46
C ASN A 198 -32.81 -14.61 -6.94
N GLU A 199 -33.64 -15.17 -7.81
CA GLU A 199 -34.58 -16.24 -7.43
C GLU A 199 -33.87 -17.56 -7.09
N GLU A 200 -32.73 -17.84 -7.72
CA GLU A 200 -31.93 -19.01 -7.35
C GLU A 200 -31.24 -18.81 -6.00
N LYS A 201 -30.82 -17.58 -5.65
CA LYS A 201 -30.29 -17.26 -4.32
C LYS A 201 -31.36 -17.45 -3.24
N GLU A 202 -32.60 -17.05 -3.49
CA GLU A 202 -33.71 -17.33 -2.59
C GLU A 202 -33.92 -18.84 -2.38
N CYS A 203 -33.83 -19.64 -3.45
CA CYS A 203 -33.94 -21.09 -3.35
C CYS A 203 -32.78 -21.69 -2.54
N ARG A 204 -31.55 -21.19 -2.72
CA ARG A 204 -30.38 -21.58 -1.92
C ARG A 204 -30.60 -21.28 -0.45
N ASP A 205 -31.05 -20.07 -0.13
CA ASP A 205 -31.24 -19.67 1.27
C ASP A 205 -32.32 -20.53 1.95
N LYS A 206 -33.36 -20.93 1.21
CA LYS A 206 -34.35 -21.91 1.68
C LYS A 206 -33.78 -23.31 1.89
N ILE A 207 -32.90 -23.79 1.00
CA ILE A 207 -32.17 -25.06 1.20
C ILE A 207 -31.39 -25.03 2.52
N LEU A 208 -30.70 -23.92 2.80
CA LEU A 208 -29.96 -23.74 4.06
C LEU A 208 -30.89 -23.65 5.28
N GLN A 209 -32.07 -23.03 5.15
CA GLN A 209 -33.07 -23.03 6.22
C GLN A 209 -33.61 -24.43 6.51
N ILE A 210 -33.84 -25.25 5.46
CA ILE A 210 -34.25 -26.65 5.64
C ILE A 210 -33.15 -27.44 6.35
N HIS A 211 -31.88 -27.25 5.97
CA HIS A 211 -30.73 -27.86 6.64
C HIS A 211 -30.74 -27.56 8.16
N ILE A 212 -30.85 -26.28 8.53
CA ILE A 212 -30.91 -25.84 9.93
C ILE A 212 -32.12 -26.46 10.64
N TYR A 213 -33.27 -26.48 9.98
CA TYR A 213 -34.48 -27.07 10.53
C TYR A 213 -34.32 -28.57 10.80
N ILE A 214 -33.81 -29.33 9.85
CA ILE A 214 -33.60 -30.78 10.00
C ILE A 214 -32.69 -31.06 11.20
N LYS A 215 -31.57 -30.31 11.35
CA LYS A 215 -30.67 -30.41 12.51
C LYS A 215 -31.32 -30.07 13.85
N SER A 216 -32.40 -29.28 13.84
CA SER A 216 -33.12 -28.91 15.07
C SER A 216 -34.13 -29.96 15.52
N ILE A 217 -34.42 -30.97 14.71
CA ILE A 217 -35.36 -32.05 15.04
C ILE A 217 -34.62 -33.05 15.94
N PRO A 218 -35.12 -33.34 17.17
CA PRO A 218 -34.51 -34.34 18.04
C PRO A 218 -34.48 -35.72 17.39
N SER A 219 -33.35 -36.42 17.51
CA SER A 219 -33.09 -37.76 16.95
C SER A 219 -33.87 -38.88 17.64
#